data_AF-A0A1G0DIU7-F1
#
_entry.id   AF-A0A1G0DIU7-F1
#
_cell.length_a   1.000
_cell.length_b   1.000
_cell.length_c   1.000
_cell.angle_alpha   90.00
_cell.angle_beta   90.00
_cell.angle_gamma   90.00
#
_symmetry.space_group_name_H-M   'P 1'
#
loop_
_entity.id
_entity.type
_entity.pdbx_description
1 polymer ?
#
loop_
_entity_poly.entity_id
_entity_poly.type
_entity_poly.pdbx_seq_one_letter_code
_entity_poly.pdbx_strand_id
1 'polypeptide(L)' 'TTTEKLYKAVKDLPEPVIAELLDFAEFLRSKMRNRSANSSDELLVDLKGGLENSVTFAGESLVIQKRLRDEWQ' A
#
# COMPACT_ATOMS: atom_id res chain seq x y z
N THR A 1 -31.15 3.29 11.04
CA THR A 1 -29.84 2.85 10.49
C THR A 1 -28.73 3.82 10.90
N THR A 2 -27.46 3.49 10.66
CA THR A 2 -26.30 4.36 11.00
C THR A 2 -26.42 5.76 10.39
N THR A 3 -26.95 5.85 9.17
CA THR A 3 -27.20 7.10 8.43
C THR A 3 -28.18 8.03 9.14
N GLU A 4 -29.27 7.49 9.71
CA GLU A 4 -30.27 8.29 10.44
C GLU A 4 -29.72 8.87 11.74
N LYS A 5 -28.82 8.15 12.42
CA LYS A 5 -28.14 8.63 13.63
C LYS A 5 -27.18 9.77 13.31
N LEU A 6 -26.41 9.64 12.22
CA LEU A 6 -25.51 10.69 11.75
C LEU A 6 -26.28 11.93 11.31
N TYR A 7 -27.38 11.77 10.55
CA TYR A 7 -28.22 12.88 10.15
C TYR A 7 -28.78 13.64 11.35
N LYS A 8 -29.30 12.93 12.37
CA LYS A 8 -29.79 13.57 13.61
C LYS A 8 -28.70 14.30 14.39
N ALA A 9 -27.45 13.83 14.35
CA ALA A 9 -26.34 14.45 15.05
C ALA A 9 -25.81 15.71 14.34
N VAL A 10 -25.93 15.77 13.01
CA VAL A 10 -25.34 16.84 12.19
C VAL A 10 -26.36 17.91 11.79
N LYS A 11 -27.66 17.59 11.75
CA LYS A 11 -28.71 18.50 11.24
C LYS A 11 -28.85 19.84 11.96
N ASP A 12 -28.47 19.92 13.24
CA ASP A 12 -28.62 21.12 14.06
C ASP A 12 -27.28 21.88 14.22
N LEU A 13 -26.23 21.46 13.50
CA LEU A 13 -24.92 22.10 13.55
C LEU A 13 -24.87 23.36 12.66
N PRO A 14 -24.02 24.35 12.99
CA PRO A 14 -23.77 25.48 12.12
C PRO A 14 -23.17 25.05 10.78
N GLU A 15 -23.53 25.75 9.70
CA GLU A 15 -23.07 25.46 8.34
C GLU A 15 -21.54 25.32 8.19
N PRO A 16 -20.70 26.15 8.85
CA PRO A 16 -19.24 25.97 8.80
C PRO A 16 -18.78 24.59 9.30
N VAL A 17 -19.45 24.04 10.31
CA VAL A 17 -19.12 22.75 10.92
C VAL A 17 -19.58 21.61 10.01
N ILE A 18 -20.71 21.78 9.32
CA ILE A 18 -21.20 20.82 8.32
C ILE A 18 -20.21 20.71 7.16
N ALA A 19 -19.67 21.85 6.69
CA ALA A 19 -18.66 21.88 5.64
C ALA A 19 -17.39 21.11 6.06
N GLU A 20 -16.88 21.36 7.27
CA GLU A 20 -15.71 20.66 7.81
C GLU A 20 -15.94 19.13 7.90
N LEU A 21 -17.15 18.72 8.31
CA LEU A 21 -17.50 17.32 8.39
C LEU A 21 -17.57 16.65 7.00
N LEU A 22 -18.01 17.40 5.99
CA LEU A 22 -18.00 16.95 4.59
C LEU A 22 -16.57 16.75 4.09
N ASP A 23 -15.69 17.73 4.33
CA ASP A 23 -14.27 17.66 3.98
C ASP A 23 -13.59 16.46 4.66
N PHE A 24 -13.92 16.22 5.93
CA PHE A 24 -13.42 15.06 6.66
C PHE A 24 -13.91 13.73 6.08
N ALA A 25 -15.18 13.65 5.66
CA ALA A 25 -15.72 12.47 5.01
C ALA A 25 -15.02 12.17 3.67
N GLU A 26 -14.74 13.21 2.88
CA GLU A 26 -13.97 13.09 1.64
C GLU A 26 -12.53 12.63 1.91
N PHE A 27 -11.89 13.20 2.93
CA PHE A 27 -10.57 12.76 3.38
C PHE A 27 -10.54 11.27 3.74
N LEU A 28 -11.51 10.79 4.53
CA LEU A 28 -11.61 9.37 4.90
C LEU A 28 -11.78 8.48 3.65
N ARG A 29 -12.63 8.89 2.72
CA ARG A 29 -12.85 8.17 1.46
C ARG A 29 -11.57 8.08 0.64
N SER A 30 -10.84 9.19 0.51
CA SER A 30 -9.54 9.23 -0.18
C SER A 30 -8.50 8.34 0.52
N LYS A 31 -8.43 8.40 1.86
CA LYS A 31 -7.53 7.58 2.66
C LYS A 31 -7.80 6.08 2.50
N MET A 32 -9.06 5.66 2.50
CA MET A 32 -9.43 4.26 2.30
C MET A 32 -9.07 3.77 0.89
N ARG A 33 -9.32 4.59 -0.13
CA ARG A 33 -8.92 4.29 -1.51
C ARG A 33 -7.40 4.11 -1.64
N ASN A 34 -6.62 4.99 -1.03
CA ASN A 34 -5.16 4.90 -1.05
C ASN A 34 -4.64 3.68 -0.27
N ARG A 35 -5.31 3.28 0.82
CA ARG A 35 -4.97 2.05 1.53
C ARG A 35 -5.17 0.80 0.66
N SER A 36 -6.26 0.76 -0.12
CA SER A 36 -6.51 -0.33 -1.07
C SER A 36 -5.55 -0.33 -2.26
N ALA A 37 -5.00 0.82 -2.64
CA ALA A 37 -4.02 0.93 -3.73
C ALA A 37 -2.61 0.49 -3.31
N ASN A 38 -2.28 0.60 -2.02
CA ASN A 38 -0.95 0.27 -1.48
C ASN A 38 -0.86 -1.11 -0.83
N SER A 39 -1.97 -1.83 -0.69
CA SER A 39 -1.93 -3.27 -0.46
C SER A 39 -1.74 -3.94 -1.82
N SER A 40 -0.49 -3.99 -2.30
CA SER A 40 -0.12 -5.09 -3.18
C SER A 40 -0.48 -6.35 -2.40
N ASP A 41 -1.44 -7.12 -2.88
CA ASP A 41 -1.85 -8.40 -2.30
C ASP A 41 -0.70 -9.45 -2.37
N GLU A 42 0.42 -9.03 -2.96
CA GLU A 42 1.69 -9.74 -2.99
C GLU A 42 2.25 -9.87 -1.58
N LEU A 43 2.22 -11.11 -1.09
CA LEU A 43 2.91 -11.50 0.11
C LEU A 43 4.42 -11.47 -0.14
N LEU A 44 5.22 -11.31 0.91
CA LEU A 44 6.68 -11.39 0.79
C LEU A 44 7.18 -12.74 0.23
N VAL A 45 6.37 -13.80 0.34
CA VAL A 45 6.67 -15.09 -0.29
C VAL A 45 6.51 -15.06 -1.80
N ASP A 46 5.66 -14.18 -2.34
CA ASP A 46 5.46 -14.01 -3.78
C ASP A 46 6.66 -13.28 -4.42
N LEU A 47 7.42 -12.54 -3.60
CA LEU A 47 8.69 -11.92 -3.98
C LEU A 47 9.90 -12.87 -3.83
N LYS A 48 9.70 -14.12 -3.38
CA LYS A 48 10.77 -15.11 -3.22
C LYS A 48 11.06 -15.80 -4.56
N GLY A 49 12.23 -15.52 -5.14
CA GLY A 49 12.66 -16.09 -6.41
C GLY A 49 12.76 -15.02 -7.49
N GLY A 50 12.75 -15.41 -8.76
CA GLY A 50 12.83 -14.51 -9.92
C GLY A 50 14.24 -14.03 -10.26
N LEU A 51 15.17 -14.02 -9.31
CA LEU A 51 16.57 -13.71 -9.59
C LEU A 51 17.31 -14.87 -10.25
N GLU A 52 16.85 -16.11 -10.12
CA GLU A 52 17.47 -17.29 -10.74
C GLU A 52 17.49 -17.23 -12.28
N ASN A 53 16.59 -16.45 -12.90
CA ASN A 53 16.58 -16.20 -14.34
C ASN A 53 17.27 -14.88 -14.72
N SER A 54 17.73 -14.10 -13.74
CA SER A 54 18.46 -12.86 -13.99
C SER A 54 19.86 -13.16 -14.50
N VAL A 55 20.41 -12.25 -15.30
CA VAL A 55 21.79 -12.37 -15.82
C VAL A 55 22.82 -12.55 -14.69
N THR A 56 22.59 -11.88 -13.55
CA THR A 56 23.52 -11.83 -12.42
C THR A 56 23.42 -13.01 -11.46
N PHE A 57 22.24 -13.63 -11.34
CA PHE A 57 22.03 -14.75 -10.40
C PHE A 57 21.55 -16.04 -11.09
N ALA A 58 21.68 -16.11 -12.42
CA ALA A 58 21.51 -17.35 -13.17
C ALA A 58 22.75 -18.26 -13.03
N GLY A 59 22.52 -19.52 -12.69
CA GLY A 59 23.53 -20.56 -12.56
C GLY A 59 23.66 -21.13 -11.15
N GLU A 60 24.67 -21.96 -10.94
CA GLU A 60 24.92 -22.58 -9.64
C GLU A 60 25.40 -21.55 -8.60
N SER A 61 24.90 -21.65 -7.36
CA SER A 61 25.18 -20.71 -6.28
C SER A 61 26.69 -20.49 -6.04
N LEU A 62 27.50 -21.55 -6.08
CA LEU A 62 28.95 -21.45 -5.88
C LEU A 62 29.65 -20.68 -7.01
N VAL A 63 29.15 -20.80 -8.25
CA VAL A 63 29.68 -20.09 -9.41
C VAL A 63 29.33 -18.60 -9.33
N ILE A 64 28.09 -18.28 -8.97
CA ILE A 64 27.65 -16.89 -8.75
C ILE A 64 28.46 -16.23 -7.64
N GLN A 65 28.64 -16.92 -6.50
CA GLN A 65 29.43 -16.40 -5.38
C GLN A 65 30.89 -16.16 -5.74
N LYS A 66 31.48 -17.03 -6.55
CA LYS A 66 32.85 -16.84 -7.05
C LYS A 66 32.92 -15.61 -7.95
N ARG A 67 32.04 -15.51 -8.95
CA ARG A 67 31.98 -14.36 -9.86
C ARG A 67 31.83 -13.04 -9.12
N LEU A 68 30.91 -12.95 -8.15
CA LEU A 68 30.70 -11.74 -7.37
C LEU A 68 31.93 -11.35 -6.53
N ARG A 69 32.71 -12.33 -6.03
CA ARG A 69 33.98 -12.03 -5.35
C ARG A 69 35.03 -11.53 -6.33
N ASP A 70 35.13 -12.15 -7.49
CA ASP A 70 36.10 -11.78 -8.53
C ASP A 70 35.79 -10.38 -9.10
N GLU A 71 34.51 -9.99 -9.22
CA GLU A 71 34.08 -8.65 -9.66
C GLU A 71 34.37 -7.52 -8.66
N TRP A 72 34.57 -7.84 -7.38
CA TRP A 72 34.85 -6.85 -6.32
C TRP A 72 36.34 -6.56 -6.13
N GLN A 73 37.22 -7.26 -6.86
CA GLN A 73 38.66 -7.01 -6.87
C GLN A 73 39.04 -5.93 -7.90
#